data_AF-A0A1J5CDX9-F1
#
_entry.id   AF-A0A1J5CDX9-F1
#
_cell.length_a   1.000
_cell.length_b   1.000
_cell.length_c   1.000
_cell.angle_alpha   90.00
_cell.angle_beta   90.00
_cell.angle_gamma   90.00
#
_symmetry.space_group_name_H-M   'P 1'
#
loop_
_entity.id
_entity.type
_entity.pdbx_description
1 polymer ?
#
loop_
_entity_poly.entity_id
_entity_poly.type
_entity_poly.pdbx_seq_one_letter_code
_entity_poly.pdbx_strand_id
1 'polypeptide(L)'
;MNDFHFGARVLCPTCKTRVFIQDAPWKRLCVTCYLAQKGKTAPTPTAPAVMPIESGMLRRLIQLCHPDRHGNSAAANIATRYLLELKGAQHG
;
A
#
# COMPACT_ATOMS: atom_id res chain seq x y z
N MET A 1 19.10 -44.64 -8.33
CA MET A 1 17.81 -43.94 -8.51
C MET A 1 17.39 -43.41 -7.15
N ASN A 2 17.13 -42.12 -6.99
CA ASN A 2 16.23 -41.56 -5.96
C ASN A 2 16.29 -40.02 -6.01
N ASP A 3 15.29 -39.42 -6.67
CA ASP A 3 15.07 -37.96 -6.69
C ASP A 3 13.65 -37.67 -6.20
N PHE A 4 13.43 -37.76 -4.88
CA PHE A 4 12.18 -37.40 -4.24
C PHE A 4 12.05 -35.88 -4.13
N HIS A 5 11.57 -35.26 -5.20
CA HIS A 5 11.14 -33.87 -5.20
C HIS A 5 9.76 -33.78 -4.52
N PHE A 6 9.71 -33.40 -3.24
CA PHE A 6 8.47 -33.20 -2.47
C PHE A 6 7.70 -31.91 -2.84
N GLY A 7 7.58 -31.59 -4.13
CA GLY A 7 6.90 -30.40 -4.62
C GLY A 7 6.02 -30.66 -5.83
N ALA A 8 4.91 -29.94 -5.95
CA ALA A 8 4.01 -30.06 -7.10
C ALA A 8 4.67 -29.50 -8.35
N ARG A 9 4.57 -30.22 -9.48
CA ARG A 9 4.96 -29.68 -10.80
C ARG A 9 3.85 -28.77 -11.32
N VAL A 10 4.14 -27.48 -11.43
CA VAL A 10 3.16 -26.45 -11.81
C VAL A 10 3.66 -25.64 -13.02
N LEU A 11 2.74 -25.30 -13.94
CA LEU A 11 3.05 -24.42 -15.07
C LEU A 11 3.25 -22.98 -14.60
N CYS A 12 4.33 -22.32 -15.03
CA CYS A 12 4.61 -20.94 -14.66
C CYS A 12 3.50 -19.99 -15.15
N PRO A 13 2.85 -19.22 -14.27
CA PRO A 13 1.72 -18.35 -14.65
C PRO A 13 2.16 -17.17 -15.53
N THR A 14 3.42 -16.74 -15.45
CA THR A 14 3.93 -15.58 -16.21
C THR A 14 4.23 -15.93 -17.67
N CYS A 15 5.06 -16.95 -17.93
CA CYS A 15 5.41 -17.30 -19.30
C CYS A 15 4.51 -18.37 -19.91
N LYS A 16 3.79 -19.16 -19.10
CA LYS A 16 2.95 -20.29 -19.54
C LYS A 16 3.65 -21.35 -20.39
N THR A 17 4.98 -21.30 -20.49
CA THR A 17 5.78 -22.24 -21.30
C THR A 17 6.53 -23.25 -20.44
N ARG A 18 6.99 -22.86 -19.25
CA ARG A 18 7.88 -23.68 -18.41
C ARG A 18 7.14 -24.24 -17.21
N VAL A 19 7.35 -25.52 -16.92
CA VAL A 19 6.91 -26.17 -15.67
C VAL A 19 8.04 -26.06 -14.65
N PHE A 20 7.72 -25.77 -13.40
CA PHE A 20 8.67 -25.72 -12.29
C PHE A 20 8.12 -26.49 -11.08
N ILE A 21 9.00 -26.86 -10.15
CA ILE A 21 8.62 -27.57 -8.93
C ILE A 21 8.32 -26.53 -7.85
N GLN A 22 7.08 -26.52 -7.35
CA GLN A 22 6.66 -25.73 -6.20
C GLN A 22 6.81 -26.56 -4.92
N ASP A 23 8.06 -26.61 -4.45
CA ASP A 23 8.49 -27.24 -3.19
C ASP A 23 8.35 -26.31 -1.97
N ALA A 24 8.09 -25.02 -2.19
CA ALA A 24 7.86 -24.04 -1.15
C ALA A 24 6.78 -23.03 -1.57
N PRO A 25 5.99 -22.49 -0.61
CA PRO A 25 4.86 -21.59 -0.90
C PRO A 25 5.29 -20.27 -1.57
N TRP A 26 6.53 -19.84 -1.34
CA TRP A 26 7.10 -18.62 -1.94
C TRP A 26 7.61 -18.84 -3.37
N LYS A 27 7.82 -20.08 -3.81
CA LYS A 27 8.29 -20.37 -5.17
C LYS A 27 7.08 -20.33 -6.11
N ARG A 28 6.78 -19.12 -6.63
CA ARG A 28 5.58 -18.85 -7.44
C ARG A 28 5.83 -18.81 -8.95
N LEU A 29 7.09 -18.77 -9.37
CA LEU A 29 7.52 -18.55 -10.75
C LEU A 29 8.61 -19.54 -11.15
N CYS A 30 8.74 -19.80 -12.44
CA CYS A 30 9.93 -20.48 -12.95
C CYS A 30 11.17 -19.59 -12.77
N VAL A 31 12.35 -20.23 -12.69
CA VAL A 31 13.62 -19.55 -12.41
C VAL A 31 13.87 -18.39 -13.38
N THR A 32 13.56 -18.54 -14.66
CA THR A 32 13.75 -17.46 -15.65
C THR A 32 12.84 -16.27 -15.42
N CYS A 33 11.56 -16.50 -15.10
CA CYS A 33 10.64 -15.40 -14.79
C CYS A 33 10.98 -14.72 -13.46
N TYR A 34 11.45 -15.49 -12.47
CA TYR A 34 11.95 -14.94 -11.21
C TYR A 34 13.16 -14.05 -11.45
N LEU A 35 14.19 -14.52 -12.16
CA LEU A 35 15.40 -13.72 -12.46
C LEU A 35 15.07 -12.45 -13.27
N ALA A 36 14.12 -12.54 -14.20
CA ALA A 36 13.65 -11.37 -14.97
C ALA A 36 12.86 -10.35 -14.15
N GLN A 37 12.34 -10.73 -12.98
CA GLN A 37 11.61 -9.85 -12.06
C GLN A 37 12.47 -9.42 -10.86
N LYS A 38 13.50 -10.19 -10.52
CA LYS A 38 14.42 -9.92 -9.43
C LYS A 38 15.11 -8.58 -9.69
N GLY A 39 14.89 -7.60 -8.81
CA GLY A 39 15.45 -6.26 -8.93
C GLY A 39 14.57 -5.24 -9.66
N LYS A 40 13.39 -5.63 -10.17
CA LYS A 40 12.36 -4.64 -10.51
C LYS A 40 11.77 -4.14 -9.19
N THR A 41 12.12 -2.91 -8.80
CA THR A 41 11.44 -2.18 -7.74
C THR A 41 9.94 -2.31 -7.98
N ALA A 42 9.18 -2.64 -6.94
CA ALA A 42 7.73 -2.72 -7.02
C ALA A 42 7.23 -1.46 -7.75
N PRO A 43 6.28 -1.57 -8.70
CA PRO A 43 5.67 -0.38 -9.27
C PRO A 43 5.19 0.45 -8.08
N THR A 44 5.69 1.68 -7.95
CA THR A 44 5.23 2.63 -6.95
C THR A 44 3.71 2.61 -7.04
N PRO A 45 2.98 2.21 -5.97
CA PRO A 45 1.53 2.20 -6.03
C PRO A 45 1.12 3.59 -6.49
N THR A 46 0.47 3.67 -7.65
CA THR A 46 -0.07 4.92 -8.17
C THR A 46 -0.93 5.47 -7.04
N ALA A 47 -0.50 6.59 -6.46
CA ALA A 47 -1.15 7.16 -5.30
C ALA A 47 -2.64 7.26 -5.62
N PRO A 48 -3.53 6.69 -4.79
CA PRO A 48 -4.96 6.77 -5.05
C PRO A 48 -5.32 8.25 -5.22
N ALA A 49 -6.12 8.56 -6.25
CA ALA A 49 -6.61 9.91 -6.48
C ALA A 49 -7.22 10.40 -5.15
N VAL A 50 -6.61 11.44 -4.57
CA VAL A 50 -7.02 11.95 -3.27
C VAL A 50 -8.38 12.59 -3.45
N MET A 51 -9.43 11.88 -3.05
CA MET A 51 -10.76 12.45 -3.03
C MET A 51 -10.80 13.59 -2.01
N PRO A 52 -11.37 14.76 -2.34
CA PRO A 52 -11.51 15.84 -1.39
C PRO A 52 -12.37 15.40 -0.20
N ILE A 53 -11.96 15.76 1.01
CA ILE A 53 -12.71 15.49 2.24
C ILE A 53 -14.01 16.29 2.19
N GLU A 54 -15.15 15.64 2.43
CA GLU A 54 -16.47 16.30 2.51
C GLU A 54 -16.45 17.38 3.62
N SER A 55 -17.06 18.54 3.37
CA SER A 55 -16.92 19.73 4.22
C SER A 55 -17.51 19.54 5.62
N GLY A 56 -18.61 18.79 5.74
CA GLY A 56 -19.18 18.34 7.01
C GLY A 56 -18.21 17.45 7.79
N MET A 57 -17.56 16.49 7.14
CA MET A 57 -16.53 15.65 7.74
C MET A 57 -15.31 16.46 8.19
N LEU A 58 -14.85 17.41 7.37
CA LEU A 58 -13.73 18.27 7.72
C LEU A 58 -14.00 19.07 9.00
N ARG A 59 -15.22 19.62 9.16
CA ARG A 59 -15.63 20.31 10.39
C ARG A 59 -15.58 19.39 11.61
N ARG A 60 -16.01 18.13 11.48
CA ARG A 60 -15.95 17.14 12.57
C ARG A 60 -14.51 16.82 12.98
N LEU A 61 -13.61 16.64 12.00
CA LEU A 61 -12.19 16.39 12.24
C LEU A 61 -11.54 17.54 13.02
N ILE A 62 -11.84 18.80 12.65
CA ILE A 62 -11.34 19.98 13.37
C ILE A 62 -11.79 19.96 14.84
N GLN A 63 -13.05 19.62 15.11
CA GLN A 63 -13.57 19.54 16.49
C GLN A 63 -12.95 18.40 17.31
N LEU A 64 -12.55 17.30 16.66
CA LEU A 64 -11.87 16.19 17.32
C LEU A 64 -10.43 16.54 17.68
N CYS A 65 -9.75 17.32 16.84
CA CYS A 65 -8.34 17.69 17.04
C CYS A 65 -8.12 18.99 17.82
N HIS A 66 -9.18 19.73 18.17
CA HIS A 66 -9.07 21.07 18.74
C HIS A 66 -8.15 21.14 19.98
N PRO A 67 -7.18 22.08 20.05
CA PRO A 67 -6.15 22.11 21.09
C PRO A 67 -6.70 22.22 22.51
N ASP A 68 -7.83 22.89 22.70
CA ASP A 68 -8.52 22.99 24.00
C ASP A 68 -8.86 21.62 24.59
N ARG A 69 -9.24 20.65 23.75
CA ARG A 69 -9.59 19.29 24.18
C ARG A 69 -8.36 18.41 24.45
N HIS A 70 -7.18 18.88 24.04
CA HIS A 70 -5.92 18.13 24.09
C HIS A 70 -4.83 18.88 24.87
N GLY A 71 -5.21 19.77 25.79
CA GLY A 71 -4.28 20.49 26.67
C GLY A 71 -3.23 21.29 25.90
N ASN A 72 -3.60 21.80 24.73
CA ASN A 72 -2.71 22.54 23.83
C ASN A 72 -1.46 21.74 23.37
N SER A 73 -1.57 20.41 23.28
CA SER A 73 -0.48 19.56 22.80
C SER A 73 0.01 19.94 21.40
N ALA A 74 1.31 19.74 21.14
CA ALA A 74 1.92 20.04 19.84
C ALA A 74 1.21 19.31 18.68
N ALA A 75 0.81 18.07 18.90
CA ALA A 75 0.09 17.26 17.91
C ALA A 75 -1.28 17.86 17.54
N ALA A 76 -2.06 18.27 18.54
CA ALA A 76 -3.37 18.89 18.33
C ALA A 76 -3.27 20.22 17.57
N ASN A 77 -2.26 21.02 17.89
CA ASN A 77 -1.97 22.27 17.19
C ASN A 77 -1.62 22.05 15.72
N ILE A 78 -0.72 21.10 15.44
CA ILE A 78 -0.32 20.76 14.06
C ILE A 78 -1.53 20.27 13.25
N ALA A 79 -2.29 19.32 13.81
CA ALA A 79 -3.45 18.75 13.13
C ALA A 79 -4.54 19.79 12.87
N THR A 80 -4.88 20.60 13.87
CA THR A 80 -5.92 21.64 13.74
C THR A 80 -5.54 22.69 12.70
N ARG A 81 -4.27 23.15 12.71
CA ARG A 81 -3.78 24.12 11.71
C ARG A 81 -3.90 23.57 10.29
N TYR A 82 -3.43 22.34 10.07
CA TYR A 82 -3.52 21.69 8.76
C TYR A 82 -4.96 21.56 8.26
N LEU A 83 -5.89 21.16 9.12
CA LEU A 83 -7.31 21.00 8.73
C LEU A 83 -7.99 22.36 8.46
N LEU A 84 -7.59 23.43 9.15
CA LEU A 84 -8.08 24.79 8.87
C LEU A 84 -7.59 25.32 7.52
N GLU A 85 -6.34 25.05 7.15
CA GLU A 85 -5.78 25.39 5.83
C GLU A 85 -6.57 24.68 4.72
N LEU A 86 -6.83 23.38 4.88
CA LEU A 86 -7.68 22.63 3.94
C LEU A 86 -9.09 23.23 3.85
N LYS A 87 -9.67 23.66 4.97
CA LYS A 87 -11.00 24.28 4.98
C LYS A 87 -11.00 25.61 4.23
N GLY A 88 -9.96 26.43 4.41
CA GLY A 88 -9.80 27.68 3.67
C GLY A 88 -9.68 27.45 2.15
N ALA A 89 -8.89 26.46 1.75
CA ALA A 89 -8.72 26.08 0.34
C ALA A 89 -9.99 25.51 -0.33
N GLN A 90 -10.95 25.00 0.45
CA GLN A 90 -12.23 24.50 -0.07
C GLN A 90 -13.30 25.59 -0.29
N HIS A 91 -13.10 26.78 0.27
CA HIS A 91 -14.09 27.86 0.24
C HIS A 91 -13.66 29.07 -0.62
N GLY A 92 -12.49 29.02 -1.27
CA GLY A 92 -12.01 30.01 -2.24
C GLY A 92 -12.10 29.47 -3.66
#